data_AF-A0A1Z4NAV2-F1
#
_entry.id   AF-A0A1Z4NAV2-F1
#
_cell.length_a   1.000
_cell.length_b   1.000
_cell.length_c   1.000
_cell.angle_alpha   90.00
_cell.angle_beta   90.00
_cell.angle_gamma   90.00
#
_symmetry.space_group_name_H-M   'P 1'
#
loop_
_entity.id
_entity.type
_entity.pdbx_description
1 polymer ?
#
loop_
_entity_poly.entity_id
_entity_poly.type
_entity_poly.pdbx_seq_one_letter_code
_entity_poly.pdbx_strand_id
1 'polypeptide(L)'
;MKKLEIVTGLAQYKVLLAILGVLAAWASFEGWKWNQAQHEKYIAQKEEACQQAIETASNDVQSDRFLKSVYYAGLMNKKSRFQLKQPGINTEFQANKDYILMHSQPASLIPESPRYEGSLFARLSKQTDNKPPAPLIVTGKKLVGKQAEVISACSPKSFTVSRENLYEITQPIDVTPYLPPFSSF
;
A
#
# COMPACT_ATOMS: atom_id res chain seq x y z
N MET A 1 55.95 -22.83 -46.36
CA MET A 1 54.69 -23.17 -45.67
C MET A 1 54.63 -22.49 -44.29
N LYS A 2 54.61 -21.15 -44.20
CA LYS A 2 54.51 -20.42 -42.90
C LYS A 2 53.36 -19.39 -42.85
N LYS A 3 52.73 -19.09 -43.98
CA LYS A 3 51.61 -18.13 -44.08
C LYS A 3 50.24 -18.75 -43.80
N LEU A 4 50.05 -20.06 -44.03
CA LEU A 4 48.76 -20.73 -43.77
C LEU A 4 48.49 -20.90 -42.27
N GLU A 5 49.51 -21.23 -41.47
CA GLU A 5 49.36 -21.53 -40.03
C GLU A 5 48.92 -20.31 -39.20
N ILE A 6 49.36 -19.10 -39.59
CA ILE A 6 49.00 -17.86 -38.89
C ILE A 6 47.54 -17.48 -39.15
N VAL A 7 47.04 -17.74 -40.36
CA VAL A 7 45.64 -17.44 -40.75
C VAL A 7 44.68 -18.42 -40.09
N THR A 8 45.06 -19.70 -39.96
CA THR A 8 44.25 -20.70 -39.25
C THR A 8 44.19 -20.46 -37.75
N GLY A 9 45.30 -20.03 -37.12
CA GLY A 9 45.31 -19.69 -35.68
C GLY A 9 44.44 -18.47 -35.34
N LEU A 10 44.46 -17.43 -36.17
CA LEU A 10 43.60 -16.25 -36.01
C LEU A 10 42.11 -16.57 -36.26
N ALA A 11 41.80 -17.45 -37.22
CA ALA A 11 40.44 -17.89 -37.48
C ALA A 11 39.89 -18.74 -36.31
N GLN A 12 40.68 -19.67 -35.77
CA GLN A 12 40.31 -20.47 -34.60
C GLN A 12 40.11 -19.61 -33.35
N TYR A 13 40.96 -18.60 -33.13
CA TYR A 13 40.81 -17.65 -32.02
C TYR A 13 39.53 -16.80 -32.13
N LYS A 14 39.17 -16.33 -33.34
CA LYS A 14 37.93 -15.61 -33.59
C LYS A 14 36.69 -16.48 -33.34
N VAL A 15 36.74 -17.74 -33.76
CA VAL A 15 35.66 -18.72 -33.49
C VAL A 15 35.53 -18.98 -31.99
N LEU A 16 36.64 -19.13 -31.27
CA LEU A 16 36.64 -19.31 -29.82
C LEU A 16 36.04 -18.10 -29.08
N LEU A 17 36.41 -16.88 -29.47
CA LEU A 17 35.84 -15.65 -28.91
C LEU A 17 34.36 -15.49 -29.23
N ALA A 18 33.93 -15.88 -30.43
CA ALA A 18 32.51 -15.86 -30.79
C ALA A 18 31.71 -16.84 -29.91
N ILE A 19 32.22 -18.05 -29.67
CA ILE A 19 31.59 -19.03 -28.78
C ILE A 19 31.56 -18.52 -27.34
N LEU A 20 32.67 -17.97 -26.83
CA LEU A 20 32.72 -17.37 -25.49
C LEU A 20 31.75 -16.19 -25.35
N GLY A 21 31.62 -15.36 -26.40
CA GLY A 21 30.66 -14.28 -26.45
C GLY A 21 29.22 -14.77 -26.38
N VAL A 22 28.87 -15.84 -27.12
CA VAL A 22 27.55 -16.47 -27.06
C VAL A 22 27.28 -17.05 -25.67
N LEU A 23 28.25 -17.74 -25.07
CA LEU A 23 28.12 -18.32 -23.73
C LEU A 23 27.96 -17.25 -22.64
N ALA A 24 28.73 -16.16 -22.73
CA ALA A 24 28.64 -15.06 -21.78
C ALA A 24 27.30 -14.31 -21.90
N ALA A 25 26.82 -14.08 -23.13
CA ALA A 25 25.50 -13.49 -23.38
C ALA A 25 24.39 -14.39 -22.83
N TRP A 26 24.50 -15.70 -23.01
CA TRP A 26 23.52 -16.65 -22.48
C TRP A 26 23.51 -16.67 -20.94
N ALA A 27 24.68 -16.78 -20.30
CA ALA A 27 24.78 -16.71 -18.85
C ALA A 27 24.19 -15.39 -18.28
N SER A 28 24.42 -14.27 -18.98
CA SER A 28 23.88 -12.96 -18.59
C SER A 28 22.36 -12.90 -18.73
N PHE A 29 21.79 -13.50 -19.79
CA PHE A 29 20.35 -13.52 -20.02
C PHE A 29 19.62 -14.48 -19.05
N GLU A 30 20.20 -15.63 -18.68
CA GLU A 30 19.65 -16.47 -17.60
C GLU A 30 19.70 -15.75 -16.24
N GLY A 31 20.81 -15.08 -15.93
CA GLY A 31 20.93 -14.28 -14.70
C GLY A 31 19.89 -13.16 -14.64
N TRP A 32 19.66 -12.47 -15.77
CA TRP A 32 18.62 -11.46 -15.90
C TRP A 32 17.21 -12.04 -15.70
N LYS A 33 16.89 -13.17 -16.34
CA LYS A 33 15.61 -13.88 -16.14
C LYS A 33 15.37 -14.26 -14.68
N TRP A 34 16.39 -14.79 -14.01
CA TRP A 34 16.28 -15.17 -12.60
C TRP A 34 16.03 -13.95 -11.72
N ASN A 35 16.76 -12.85 -11.93
CA ASN A 35 16.53 -11.60 -11.21
C ASN A 35 15.13 -11.05 -11.47
N GLN A 36 14.65 -11.09 -12.72
CA GLN A 36 13.30 -10.66 -13.06
C GLN A 36 12.24 -11.51 -12.34
N ALA A 37 12.39 -12.83 -12.31
CA ALA A 37 11.46 -13.71 -11.61
C ALA A 37 11.44 -13.47 -10.08
N GLN A 38 12.60 -13.14 -9.47
CA GLN A 38 12.65 -12.76 -8.06
C GLN A 38 11.98 -11.40 -7.81
N HIS A 39 12.19 -10.44 -8.71
CA HIS A 39 11.54 -9.13 -8.63
C HIS A 39 10.02 -9.24 -8.73
N GLU A 40 9.51 -10.02 -9.70
CA GLU A 40 8.08 -10.27 -9.85
C GLU A 40 7.48 -10.93 -8.60
N LYS A 41 8.16 -11.92 -8.01
CA LYS A 41 7.75 -12.53 -6.73
C LYS A 41 7.72 -11.51 -5.59
N TYR A 42 8.74 -10.65 -5.51
CA TYR A 42 8.80 -9.60 -4.50
C TYR A 42 7.62 -8.62 -4.63
N ILE A 43 7.34 -8.15 -5.85
CA ILE A 43 6.20 -7.26 -6.11
C ILE A 43 4.88 -7.95 -5.75
N ALA A 44 4.68 -9.19 -6.18
CA ALA A 44 3.46 -9.95 -5.86
C ALA A 44 3.23 -10.09 -4.35
N GLN A 45 4.27 -10.39 -3.57
CA GLN A 45 4.19 -10.45 -2.11
C GLN A 45 3.81 -9.10 -1.49
N LYS A 46 4.31 -7.98 -2.05
CA LYS A 46 3.95 -6.64 -1.58
C LYS A 46 2.52 -6.26 -1.97
N GLU A 47 2.07 -6.66 -3.15
CA GLU A 47 0.68 -6.47 -3.56
C GLU A 47 -0.28 -7.24 -2.65
N GLU A 48 0.03 -8.50 -2.34
CA GLU A 48 -0.74 -9.34 -1.42
C GLU A 48 -0.80 -8.73 0.00
N ALA A 49 0.33 -8.33 0.57
CA ALA A 49 0.37 -7.71 1.90
C ALA A 49 -0.41 -6.37 1.94
N CYS A 50 -0.32 -5.56 0.88
CA CYS A 50 -1.09 -4.33 0.77
C CYS A 50 -2.60 -4.61 0.68
N GLN A 51 -2.99 -5.58 -0.16
CA GLN A 51 -4.37 -5.99 -0.33
C GLN A 51 -4.96 -6.52 0.99
N GLN A 52 -4.21 -7.33 1.73
CA GLN A 52 -4.58 -7.82 3.05
C GLN A 52 -4.79 -6.68 4.05
N ALA A 53 -3.93 -5.65 4.04
CA ALA A 53 -4.08 -4.49 4.91
C ALA A 53 -5.34 -3.66 4.60
N ILE A 54 -5.72 -3.55 3.33
CA ILE A 54 -6.97 -2.90 2.88
C ILE A 54 -8.18 -3.73 3.30
N GLU A 55 -8.13 -5.04 3.11
CA GLU A 55 -9.22 -5.96 3.46
C GLU A 55 -9.43 -6.00 4.98
N THR A 56 -8.36 -6.04 5.76
CA THR A 56 -8.41 -5.98 7.23
C THR A 56 -9.04 -4.67 7.69
N ALA A 57 -8.59 -3.52 7.18
CA ALA A 57 -9.19 -2.23 7.50
C ALA A 57 -10.68 -2.17 7.11
N SER A 58 -11.03 -2.74 5.96
CA SER A 58 -12.41 -2.79 5.50
C SER A 58 -13.27 -3.64 6.42
N ASN A 59 -12.77 -4.79 6.88
CA ASN A 59 -13.45 -5.65 7.84
C ASN A 59 -13.64 -4.95 9.19
N ASP A 60 -12.60 -4.30 9.72
CA ASP A 60 -12.67 -3.53 10.96
C ASP A 60 -13.74 -2.43 10.86
N VAL A 61 -13.71 -1.64 9.77
CA VAL A 61 -14.71 -0.60 9.51
C VAL A 61 -16.11 -1.17 9.39
N GLN A 62 -16.30 -2.32 8.74
CA GLN A 62 -17.63 -2.91 8.55
C GLN A 62 -18.18 -3.61 9.80
N SER A 63 -17.30 -4.09 10.68
CA SER A 63 -17.66 -4.73 11.95
C SER A 63 -18.06 -3.73 13.02
N ASP A 64 -17.51 -2.51 12.99
CA ASP A 64 -17.83 -1.45 13.94
C ASP A 64 -18.93 -0.52 13.40
N ARG A 65 -20.04 -0.38 14.16
CA ARG A 65 -21.21 0.42 13.74
C ARG A 65 -20.85 1.89 13.47
N PHE A 66 -19.95 2.48 14.25
CA PHE A 66 -19.62 3.89 14.13
C PHE A 66 -18.67 4.13 12.96
N LEU A 67 -17.62 3.32 12.83
CA LEU A 67 -16.72 3.38 11.66
C LEU A 67 -17.52 3.19 10.37
N LYS A 68 -18.37 2.16 10.33
CA LYS A 68 -19.27 1.88 9.22
C LYS A 68 -20.11 3.10 8.87
N SER A 69 -20.75 3.71 9.86
CA SER A 69 -21.60 4.88 9.63
C SER A 69 -20.85 6.07 9.02
N VAL A 70 -19.62 6.33 9.47
CA VAL A 70 -18.77 7.42 8.96
C VAL A 70 -18.29 7.11 7.55
N TYR A 71 -17.88 5.86 7.29
CA TYR A 71 -17.47 5.41 5.97
C TYR A 71 -18.60 5.58 4.94
N TYR A 72 -19.81 5.10 5.26
CA TYR A 72 -20.97 5.26 4.36
C TYR A 72 -21.42 6.71 4.24
N ALA A 73 -21.28 7.53 5.29
CA ALA A 73 -21.53 8.97 5.18
C ALA A 73 -20.58 9.62 4.17
N GLY A 74 -19.28 9.27 4.19
CA GLY A 74 -18.29 9.71 3.20
C GLY A 74 -18.63 9.26 1.78
N LEU A 75 -19.03 8.00 1.60
CA LEU A 75 -19.49 7.48 0.30
C LEU A 75 -20.70 8.23 -0.28
N MET A 76 -21.54 8.80 0.60
CA MET A 76 -22.74 9.55 0.23
C MET A 76 -22.53 11.08 0.25
N ASN A 77 -21.30 11.55 0.47
CA ASN A 77 -20.97 12.97 0.66
C ASN A 77 -21.81 13.66 1.76
N LYS A 78 -22.13 12.93 2.83
CA LYS A 78 -22.88 13.42 4.00
C LYS A 78 -21.96 13.58 5.20
N LYS A 79 -22.26 14.56 6.06
CA LYS A 79 -21.58 14.72 7.34
C LYS A 79 -22.06 13.65 8.33
N SER A 80 -21.13 12.89 8.91
CA SER A 80 -21.46 12.01 10.03
C SER A 80 -21.77 12.82 11.29
N ARG A 81 -22.68 12.30 12.12
CA ARG A 81 -23.01 12.86 13.44
C ARG A 81 -22.21 12.23 14.58
N PHE A 82 -21.51 11.14 14.31
CA PHE A 82 -20.77 10.39 15.31
C PHE A 82 -19.38 10.98 15.51
N GLN A 83 -18.96 11.10 16.76
CA GLN A 83 -17.59 11.46 17.12
C GLN A 83 -16.78 10.17 17.29
N LEU A 84 -15.91 9.90 16.33
CA LEU A 84 -14.98 8.78 16.41
C LEU A 84 -13.75 9.15 17.24
N LYS A 85 -13.11 8.16 17.84
CA LYS A 85 -11.78 8.30 18.40
C LYS A 85 -10.77 8.51 17.29
N GLN A 86 -10.14 9.68 17.29
CA GLN A 86 -9.14 10.15 16.36
C GLN A 86 -7.84 10.46 17.13
N PRO A 87 -6.74 9.75 16.84
CA PRO A 87 -5.49 9.86 17.58
C PRO A 87 -4.89 11.27 17.43
N GLY A 88 -4.50 11.87 18.55
CA GLY A 88 -4.01 13.24 18.67
C GLY A 88 -5.09 14.33 18.64
N ILE A 89 -6.35 14.03 18.30
CA ILE A 89 -7.47 15.00 18.34
C ILE A 89 -8.23 14.87 19.65
N ASN A 90 -8.83 13.70 19.90
CA ASN A 90 -9.63 13.42 21.10
C ASN A 90 -9.16 12.16 21.85
N THR A 91 -8.09 11.53 21.35
CA THR A 91 -7.38 10.41 21.98
C THR A 91 -5.89 10.66 21.86
N GLU A 92 -5.07 10.00 22.69
CA GLU A 92 -3.62 10.14 22.62
C GLU A 92 -3.05 9.41 21.39
N PHE A 93 -2.18 10.07 20.64
CA PHE A 93 -1.45 9.42 19.56
C PHE A 93 -0.29 8.61 20.12
N GLN A 94 -0.23 7.33 19.77
CA GLN A 94 0.84 6.40 20.12
C GLN A 94 1.66 6.03 18.87
N ALA A 95 2.98 6.12 18.99
CA ALA A 95 3.89 5.61 17.95
C ALA A 95 3.90 4.08 17.95
N ASN A 96 4.13 3.48 16.77
CA ASN A 96 4.12 2.04 16.51
C ASN A 96 2.79 1.34 16.79
N LYS A 97 1.70 2.10 16.90
CA LYS A 97 0.34 1.59 17.02
C LYS A 97 -0.35 1.65 15.66
N ASP A 98 -1.21 0.68 15.40
CA ASP A 98 -2.01 0.63 14.18
C ASP A 98 -3.29 1.47 14.30
N TYR A 99 -3.62 2.13 13.20
CA TYR A 99 -4.76 2.99 13.03
C TYR A 99 -5.43 2.69 11.68
N ILE A 100 -6.69 3.10 11.57
CA ILE A 100 -7.43 3.07 10.31
C ILE A 100 -7.28 4.43 9.64
N LEU A 101 -6.63 4.44 8.48
CA LEU A 101 -6.68 5.57 7.55
C LEU A 101 -7.98 5.47 6.74
N MET A 102 -8.86 6.44 6.92
CA MET A 102 -10.14 6.50 6.21
C MET A 102 -10.45 7.94 5.82
N HIS A 103 -10.62 8.17 4.52
CA HIS A 103 -10.93 9.49 4.00
C HIS A 103 -12.44 9.70 3.91
N SER A 104 -12.88 10.93 4.14
CA SER A 104 -14.28 11.34 3.94
C SER A 104 -14.54 11.92 2.55
N GLN A 105 -13.49 12.18 1.78
CA GLN A 105 -13.50 12.81 0.47
C GLN A 105 -12.60 12.05 -0.51
N PRO A 106 -12.75 12.26 -1.84
CA PRO A 106 -11.90 11.64 -2.83
C PRO A 106 -10.43 12.05 -2.64
N ALA A 107 -9.56 11.06 -2.49
CA ALA A 107 -8.15 11.21 -2.15
C ALA A 107 -7.35 10.01 -2.67
N SER A 108 -6.05 10.18 -2.82
CA SER A 108 -5.13 9.06 -2.99
C SER A 108 -4.92 8.35 -1.65
N LEU A 109 -4.88 7.03 -1.66
CA LEU A 109 -4.71 6.23 -0.43
C LEU A 109 -3.24 6.17 0.00
N ILE A 110 -2.35 6.21 -0.98
CA ILE A 110 -0.89 6.27 -0.80
C ILE A 110 -0.33 7.46 -1.60
N PRO A 111 0.93 7.87 -1.38
CA PRO A 111 1.53 8.98 -2.11
C PRO A 111 1.43 8.83 -3.64
N GLU A 112 1.18 9.95 -4.34
CA GLU A 112 0.96 10.00 -5.79
C GLU A 112 2.07 9.37 -6.63
N SER A 113 3.30 9.39 -6.10
CA SER A 113 4.45 8.67 -6.64
C SER A 113 4.68 7.38 -5.84
N PRO A 114 3.98 6.27 -6.17
CA PRO A 114 4.15 5.02 -5.45
C PRO A 114 5.57 4.52 -5.67
N ARG A 115 6.18 4.00 -4.60
CA ARG A 115 7.56 3.49 -4.64
C ARG A 115 7.62 2.01 -4.97
N TYR A 116 6.52 1.28 -4.79
CA TYR A 116 6.37 -0.05 -5.36
C TYR A 116 5.88 0.08 -6.81
N GLU A 117 6.47 -0.72 -7.68
CA GLU A 117 6.00 -0.94 -9.04
C GLU A 117 4.80 -1.88 -9.01
N GLY A 118 3.87 -1.74 -9.96
CA GLY A 118 2.68 -2.59 -10.03
C GLY A 118 1.41 -1.81 -10.30
N SER A 119 0.43 -2.48 -10.91
CA SER A 119 -0.84 -1.85 -11.27
C SER A 119 -1.69 -1.51 -10.04
N LEU A 120 -1.56 -2.29 -8.97
CA LEU A 120 -2.24 -2.03 -7.70
C LEU A 120 -1.77 -0.70 -7.11
N PHE A 121 -0.47 -0.52 -6.92
CA PHE A 121 0.07 0.70 -6.31
C PHE A 121 -0.18 1.94 -7.17
N ALA A 122 -0.06 1.81 -8.49
CA ALA A 122 -0.40 2.88 -9.44
C ALA A 122 -1.89 3.28 -9.37
N ARG A 123 -2.78 2.34 -9.02
CA ARG A 123 -4.20 2.63 -8.80
C ARG A 123 -4.43 3.32 -7.45
N LEU A 124 -3.78 2.84 -6.39
CA LEU A 124 -3.93 3.37 -5.03
C LEU A 124 -3.32 4.77 -4.86
N SER A 125 -2.32 5.12 -5.66
CA SER A 125 -1.68 6.44 -5.66
C SER A 125 -2.47 7.50 -6.42
N LYS A 126 -3.45 7.11 -7.23
CA LYS A 126 -4.31 8.06 -7.94
C LYS A 126 -5.40 8.56 -7.00
N GLN A 127 -5.71 9.84 -7.13
CA GLN A 127 -6.91 10.39 -6.52
C GLN A 127 -8.14 9.70 -7.13
N THR A 128 -9.07 9.30 -6.27
CA THR A 128 -10.36 8.79 -6.70
C THR A 128 -11.25 9.93 -7.23
N ASP A 129 -12.12 9.69 -8.20
CA ASP A 129 -12.89 10.78 -8.82
C ASP A 129 -14.04 11.28 -7.93
N ASN A 130 -14.91 10.37 -7.48
CA ASN A 130 -16.22 10.73 -6.92
C ASN A 130 -16.51 10.15 -5.53
N LYS A 131 -15.62 9.30 -5.01
CA LYS A 131 -15.81 8.58 -3.74
C LYS A 131 -14.50 8.54 -2.98
N PRO A 132 -14.52 8.52 -1.64
CA PRO A 132 -13.29 8.27 -0.89
C PRO A 132 -12.69 6.90 -1.24
N PRO A 133 -11.36 6.74 -1.16
CA PRO A 133 -10.71 5.44 -1.32
C PRO A 133 -11.13 4.46 -0.21
N ALA A 134 -10.83 3.18 -0.43
CA ALA A 134 -10.99 2.15 0.60
C ALA A 134 -10.13 2.48 1.84
N PRO A 135 -10.56 2.07 3.04
CA PRO A 135 -9.77 2.26 4.25
C PRO A 135 -8.49 1.41 4.23
N LEU A 136 -7.47 1.84 4.97
CA LEU A 136 -6.16 1.19 5.03
C LEU A 136 -5.64 1.14 6.46
N ILE A 137 -5.10 -0.01 6.87
CA ILE A 137 -4.33 -0.09 8.12
C ILE A 137 -2.98 0.60 7.92
N VAL A 138 -2.69 1.53 8.83
CA VAL A 138 -1.42 2.26 8.87
C VAL A 138 -0.87 2.26 10.29
N THR A 139 0.44 2.14 10.41
CA THR A 139 1.14 2.22 11.70
C THR A 139 1.66 3.64 11.91
N GLY A 140 1.31 4.27 13.03
CA GLY A 140 1.76 5.62 13.34
C GLY A 140 3.25 5.68 13.69
N LYS A 141 3.99 6.67 13.16
CA LYS A 141 5.36 6.98 13.60
C LYS A 141 5.42 8.16 14.55
N LYS A 142 4.90 9.30 14.10
CA LYS A 142 4.93 10.55 14.87
C LYS A 142 3.87 11.53 14.38
N LEU A 143 3.51 12.46 15.24
CA LEU A 143 2.74 13.63 14.85
C LEU A 143 3.67 14.75 14.37
N VAL A 144 3.24 15.43 13.32
CA VAL A 144 3.91 16.61 12.75
C VAL A 144 2.84 17.69 12.55
N GLY A 145 2.57 18.44 13.62
CA GLY A 145 1.50 19.45 13.63
C GLY A 145 0.12 18.83 13.40
N LYS A 146 -0.54 19.21 12.29
CA LYS A 146 -1.87 18.69 11.89
C LYS A 146 -1.79 17.37 11.10
N GLN A 147 -0.60 16.88 10.83
CA GLN A 147 -0.36 15.65 10.09
C GLN A 147 0.22 14.56 11.01
N ALA A 148 0.11 13.33 10.56
CA ALA A 148 0.78 12.18 11.15
C ALA A 148 1.66 11.52 10.08
N GLU A 149 2.89 11.19 10.44
CA GLU A 149 3.73 10.30 9.64
C GLU A 149 3.35 8.87 9.97
N VAL A 150 3.07 8.08 8.94
CA VAL A 150 2.60 6.70 9.04
C VAL A 150 3.37 5.78 8.10
N ILE A 151 3.33 4.47 8.38
CA ILE A 151 3.83 3.40 7.51
C ILE A 151 2.65 2.50 7.13
N SER A 152 2.73 1.85 5.99
CA SER A 152 1.75 0.82 5.59
C SER A 152 2.44 -0.26 4.76
N ALA A 153 1.83 -1.45 4.71
CA ALA A 153 2.22 -2.51 3.77
C ALA A 153 2.18 -2.04 2.30
N CYS A 154 1.35 -1.04 2.00
CA CYS A 154 1.20 -0.48 0.66
C CYS A 154 2.31 0.50 0.23
N SER A 155 3.25 0.86 1.12
CA SER A 155 4.34 1.79 0.80
C SER A 155 5.64 1.40 1.51
N PRO A 156 6.78 1.30 0.80
CA PRO A 156 8.07 0.95 1.42
C PRO A 156 8.64 2.07 2.29
N LYS A 157 8.13 3.29 2.18
CA LYS A 157 8.54 4.45 2.98
C LYS A 157 7.35 5.01 3.74
N SER A 158 7.64 5.66 4.86
CA SER A 158 6.62 6.42 5.57
C SER A 158 6.10 7.56 4.71
N PHE A 159 4.86 7.93 4.95
CA PHE A 159 4.18 9.04 4.29
C PHE A 159 3.33 9.80 5.29
N THR A 160 2.98 11.03 4.94
CA THR A 160 2.20 11.92 5.80
C THR A 160 0.74 11.89 5.42
N VAL A 161 -0.13 11.79 6.43
CA VAL A 161 -1.58 11.87 6.27
C VAL A 161 -2.14 12.93 7.20
N SER A 162 -3.30 13.49 6.86
CA SER A 162 -4.01 14.36 7.79
C SER A 162 -4.47 13.55 8.99
N ARG A 163 -4.24 14.07 10.19
CA ARG A 163 -4.61 13.39 11.43
C ARG A 163 -6.13 13.24 11.60
N GLU A 164 -6.91 14.06 10.88
CA GLU A 164 -8.37 13.95 10.84
C GLU A 164 -8.87 12.73 10.05
N ASN A 165 -8.02 12.12 9.24
CA ASN A 165 -8.34 10.90 8.50
C ASN A 165 -7.86 9.63 9.22
N LEU A 166 -7.26 9.78 10.42
CA LEU A 166 -6.86 8.66 11.25
C LEU A 166 -7.92 8.38 12.32
N TYR A 167 -8.21 7.10 12.51
CA TYR A 167 -9.14 6.61 13.51
C TYR A 167 -8.52 5.46 14.29
N GLU A 168 -8.86 5.39 15.58
CA GLU A 168 -8.58 4.21 16.39
C GLU A 168 -9.29 2.97 15.82
N ILE A 169 -8.64 1.81 15.82
CA ILE A 169 -9.28 0.55 15.40
C ILE A 169 -10.45 0.24 16.33
N THR A 170 -10.26 0.40 17.64
CA THR A 170 -11.31 0.21 18.64
C THR A 170 -12.04 1.51 18.93
N GLN A 171 -13.26 1.64 18.41
CA GLN A 171 -14.17 2.73 18.73
C GLN A 171 -14.87 2.48 20.08
N PRO A 172 -15.37 3.54 20.75
CA PRO A 172 -16.11 3.36 22.00
C PRO A 172 -17.35 2.50 21.75
N ILE A 173 -17.62 1.56 22.66
CA ILE A 173 -18.81 0.71 22.62
C ILE A 173 -20.03 1.60 22.84
N ASP A 174 -21.00 1.55 21.93
CA ASP A 174 -22.30 2.18 22.14
C ASP A 174 -23.06 1.41 23.22
N VAL A 175 -23.10 1.95 24.43
CA VAL A 175 -23.96 1.43 25.50
C VAL A 175 -25.35 2.06 25.47
N THR A 176 -25.72 2.88 24.47
CA THR A 176 -27.11 3.33 24.37
C THR A 176 -28.02 2.11 24.14
N PRO A 177 -28.93 1.80 25.09
CA PRO A 177 -29.89 0.74 24.90
C PRO A 177 -30.71 1.07 23.65
N TYR A 178 -30.91 0.06 22.79
CA TYR A 178 -31.90 0.17 21.74
C TYR A 178 -33.27 0.35 22.41
N LEU A 179 -33.77 1.58 22.47
CA LEU A 179 -35.15 1.86 22.80
C LEU A 179 -35.94 1.70 21.50
N PRO A 180 -36.74 0.63 21.34
CA PRO A 180 -37.59 0.50 20.17
C PRO A 180 -38.50 1.74 20.10
N PRO A 181 -38.85 2.22 18.89
CA PRO A 181 -39.62 3.46 18.68
C PRO A 181 -41.06 3.42 19.25
N PHE A 182 -41.42 2.39 20.01
CA PHE A 182 -42.75 2.15 20.57
C PHE A 182 -42.73 1.89 22.08
N SER A 183 -41.65 2.20 22.82
CA SER A 183 -41.67 2.10 24.29
C SER A 183 -42.26 3.38 24.91
N SER A 184 -43.56 3.58 24.71
CA SER A 184 -44.40 4.41 25.56
C SER A 184 -45.36 3.48 26.29
N PHE A 185 -45.03 3.17 27.55
CA PHE A 185 -45.98 2.67 28.55
C PHE A 185 -46.32 3.82 29.48
#